data_AF-A0AAQ4DWX1-F1
#
_entry.id   AF-A0AAQ4DWX1-F1
#
_cell.length_a   1.000
_cell.length_b   1.000
_cell.length_c   1.000
_cell.angle_alpha   90.00
_cell.angle_beta   90.00
_cell.angle_gamma   90.00
#
_symmetry.space_group_name_H-M   'P 1'
#
loop_
_entity.id
_entity.type
_entity.pdbx_description
1 polymer ?
#
loop_
_entity_poly.entity_id
_entity_poly.type
_entity_poly.pdbx_seq_one_letter_code
_entity_poly.pdbx_strand_id
1 'polypeptide(L)'
;MTLTPKASGERAGIHHRPHQNRTHRAASDRRQLRDSYKAFLQTLVSGIESNYRLLRVGLPICKGLNSELVAIRNITRCNASLVTRAARFVMGDHDPYNARAVELVSGHERVLSIVQKNAGVDAREAATMVSRALGLRCLTGLEEYMRLAGVVKRRVQCIGGRESPVQLDELSYDCWIHIRKFLTVAHVVRADCL
;
A
#
# COMPACT_ATOMS: atom_id res chain seq x y z
N MET A 1 -54.83 -52.61 68.86
CA MET A 1 -55.29 -53.01 67.51
C MET A 1 -55.71 -51.72 66.82
N THR A 2 -55.16 -51.24 65.70
CA THR A 2 -54.51 -51.92 64.57
C THR A 2 -53.80 -50.85 63.70
N LEU A 3 -52.54 -51.12 63.33
CA LEU A 3 -51.83 -50.80 62.08
C LEU A 3 -51.66 -49.34 61.55
N THR A 4 -50.39 -48.91 61.50
CA THR A 4 -49.75 -48.02 60.48
C THR A 4 -49.65 -48.73 59.12
N PRO A 5 -49.53 -48.08 57.92
CA PRO A 5 -48.23 -47.53 57.45
C PRO A 5 -48.23 -46.37 56.39
N LYS A 6 -47.05 -45.71 56.33
CA LYS A 6 -46.31 -45.05 55.21
C LYS A 6 -47.02 -44.65 53.88
N ALA A 7 -46.76 -43.41 53.46
CA ALA A 7 -46.27 -43.05 52.12
C ALA A 7 -45.55 -41.67 52.19
N SER A 8 -44.26 -41.56 51.83
CA SER A 8 -43.78 -41.11 50.50
C SER A 8 -44.20 -39.65 50.24
N GLY A 9 -43.35 -38.63 50.34
CA GLY A 9 -42.05 -38.48 49.71
C GLY A 9 -42.18 -37.39 48.65
N GLU A 10 -41.74 -36.16 48.94
CA GLU A 10 -41.49 -35.16 47.89
C GLU A 10 -40.46 -34.13 48.39
N ARG A 11 -39.19 -34.43 48.11
CA ARG A 11 -38.15 -33.40 48.05
C ARG A 11 -38.44 -32.57 46.80
N ALA A 12 -39.06 -31.41 46.98
CA ALA A 12 -39.08 -30.39 45.93
C ALA A 12 -37.64 -29.93 45.69
N GLY A 13 -37.03 -30.46 44.62
CA GLY A 13 -35.73 -30.06 44.14
C GLY A 13 -35.76 -28.57 43.79
N ILE A 14 -35.04 -27.77 44.57
CA ILE A 14 -34.67 -26.41 44.17
C ILE A 14 -33.67 -26.58 43.02
N HIS A 15 -34.18 -26.65 41.79
CA HIS A 15 -33.37 -26.56 40.58
C HIS A 15 -32.86 -25.12 40.43
N HIS A 16 -31.75 -24.83 41.12
CA HIS A 16 -30.92 -23.69 40.81
C HIS A 16 -30.18 -23.97 39.48
N ARG A 17 -30.74 -23.47 38.36
CA ARG A 17 -29.99 -23.31 37.10
C ARG A 17 -30.10 -21.89 36.49
N PRO A 18 -29.78 -20.81 37.22
CA PRO A 18 -29.58 -19.50 36.59
C PRO A 18 -28.21 -19.39 35.88
N HIS A 19 -27.28 -20.31 36.14
CA HIS A 19 -25.90 -20.20 35.66
C HIS A 19 -25.70 -20.61 34.18
N GLN A 20 -26.49 -21.57 33.67
CA GLN A 20 -26.34 -22.09 32.30
C GLN A 20 -26.84 -21.11 31.23
N ASN A 21 -27.96 -20.42 31.46
CA ASN A 21 -28.49 -19.45 30.50
C ASN A 21 -27.59 -18.21 30.35
N ARG A 22 -26.92 -17.80 31.43
CA ARG A 22 -26.00 -16.66 31.43
C ARG A 22 -24.71 -16.96 30.64
N THR A 23 -24.19 -18.18 30.74
CA THR A 23 -23.01 -18.63 29.98
C THR A 23 -23.30 -18.82 28.49
N HIS A 24 -24.48 -19.32 28.13
CA HIS A 24 -24.87 -19.46 26.72
C HIS A 24 -25.04 -18.09 26.03
N ARG A 25 -25.69 -17.13 26.70
CA ARG A 25 -25.86 -15.77 26.18
C ARG A 25 -24.50 -15.06 25.99
N ALA A 26 -23.63 -15.11 26.99
CA ALA A 26 -22.28 -14.53 26.89
C ALA A 26 -21.42 -15.20 25.79
N ALA A 27 -21.58 -16.50 25.55
CA ALA A 27 -20.90 -17.19 24.45
C ALA A 27 -21.45 -16.79 23.08
N SER A 28 -22.78 -16.59 22.97
CA SER A 28 -23.43 -16.09 21.75
C SER A 28 -22.97 -14.67 21.42
N ASP A 29 -22.98 -13.76 22.40
CA ASP A 29 -22.56 -12.37 22.22
C ASP A 29 -21.09 -12.27 21.79
N ARG A 30 -20.21 -13.11 22.36
CA ARG A 30 -18.79 -13.18 21.96
C ARG A 30 -18.59 -13.69 20.53
N ARG A 31 -19.41 -14.64 20.08
CA ARG A 31 -19.36 -15.14 18.69
C ARG A 31 -19.82 -14.05 17.73
N GLN A 32 -20.95 -13.40 18.01
CA GLN A 32 -21.46 -12.31 17.21
C GLN A 32 -20.45 -11.17 17.08
N LEU A 33 -19.82 -10.75 18.19
CA LEU A 33 -18.77 -9.72 18.15
C LEU A 33 -17.57 -10.14 17.30
N ARG A 34 -17.14 -11.40 17.39
CA ARG A 34 -16.04 -11.94 16.58
C ARG A 34 -16.39 -11.96 15.09
N ASP A 35 -17.62 -12.32 14.74
CA ASP A 35 -18.07 -12.38 13.35
C ASP A 35 -18.21 -10.98 12.76
N SER A 36 -18.76 -10.02 13.52
CA SER A 36 -18.79 -8.60 13.12
C SER A 36 -17.38 -8.03 12.95
N TYR A 37 -16.46 -8.36 13.85
CA TYR A 37 -15.07 -7.91 13.73
C TYR A 37 -14.37 -8.54 12.52
N LYS A 38 -14.63 -9.82 12.23
CA LYS A 38 -14.13 -10.47 11.01
C LYS A 38 -14.64 -9.78 9.76
N ALA A 39 -15.95 -9.52 9.67
CA ALA A 39 -16.55 -8.83 8.53
C ALA A 39 -15.92 -7.45 8.32
N PHE A 40 -15.73 -6.68 9.40
CA PHE A 40 -15.02 -5.42 9.37
C PHE A 40 -13.60 -5.56 8.79
N LEU A 41 -12.82 -6.54 9.26
CA LEU A 41 -11.46 -6.76 8.77
C LEU A 41 -11.43 -7.13 7.27
N GLN A 42 -12.39 -7.93 6.81
CA GLN A 42 -12.50 -8.29 5.39
C GLN A 42 -12.82 -7.07 4.54
N THR A 43 -13.81 -6.26 4.94
CA THR A 43 -14.12 -4.99 4.27
C THR A 43 -12.92 -4.05 4.26
N LEU A 44 -12.20 -3.98 5.38
CA LEU A 44 -11.00 -3.15 5.49
C LEU A 44 -9.92 -3.62 4.52
N VAL A 45 -9.61 -4.92 4.46
CA VAL A 45 -8.63 -5.48 3.50
C VAL A 45 -8.98 -5.08 2.07
N SER A 46 -10.20 -5.37 1.63
CA SER A 46 -10.65 -5.03 0.27
C SER A 46 -10.60 -3.53 0.00
N GLY A 47 -10.90 -2.69 1.00
CA GLY A 47 -10.85 -1.23 0.86
C GLY A 47 -9.44 -0.64 0.83
N ILE A 48 -8.42 -1.35 1.32
CA ILE A 48 -7.05 -0.82 1.45
C ILE A 48 -6.06 -1.39 0.45
N GLU A 49 -6.40 -2.44 -0.31
CA GLU A 49 -5.52 -3.04 -1.31
C GLU A 49 -5.00 -2.03 -2.35
N SER A 50 -5.82 -1.04 -2.72
CA SER A 50 -5.45 0.05 -3.63
C SER A 50 -5.20 1.39 -2.93
N ASN A 51 -5.28 1.42 -1.58
CA ASN A 51 -5.10 2.64 -0.81
C ASN A 51 -3.68 2.74 -0.26
N TYR A 52 -2.83 3.51 -0.94
CA TYR A 52 -1.44 3.70 -0.55
C TYR A 52 -1.23 4.71 0.58
N ARG A 53 -2.28 5.37 1.08
CA ARG A 53 -2.18 6.37 2.17
C ARG A 53 -2.16 5.73 3.55
N LEU A 54 -2.57 4.47 3.66
CA LEU A 54 -2.61 3.79 4.95
C LEU A 54 -1.25 3.17 5.28
N LEU A 55 -0.51 3.79 6.21
CA LEU A 55 0.84 3.34 6.60
C LEU A 55 0.87 2.51 7.87
N ARG A 56 -0.15 2.62 8.72
CA ARG A 56 -0.22 1.90 9.99
C ARG A 56 -1.66 1.74 10.44
N VAL A 57 -2.00 0.54 10.92
CA VAL A 57 -3.26 0.27 11.61
C VAL A 57 -2.95 -0.44 12.92
N GLY A 58 -3.45 0.08 14.03
CA GLY A 58 -3.44 -0.61 15.32
C GLY A 58 -4.70 -1.46 15.45
N LEU A 59 -4.56 -2.78 15.48
CA LEU A 59 -5.68 -3.70 15.61
C LEU A 59 -5.45 -4.65 16.80
N PRO A 60 -6.49 -4.89 17.64
CA PRO A 60 -6.40 -5.87 18.71
C PRO A 60 -6.14 -7.27 18.14
N ILE A 61 -5.32 -8.06 18.84
CA ILE A 61 -5.03 -9.44 18.45
C ILE A 61 -6.21 -10.31 18.88
N CYS A 62 -6.94 -10.83 17.90
CA CYS A 62 -8.07 -11.74 18.12
C CYS A 62 -7.73 -13.15 17.63
N LYS A 63 -7.90 -14.16 18.49
CA LYS A 63 -7.65 -15.57 18.12
C LYS A 63 -8.54 -15.99 16.94
N GLY A 64 -7.91 -16.56 15.91
CA GLY A 64 -8.59 -17.07 14.72
C GLY A 64 -9.01 -16.00 13.70
N LEU A 65 -8.38 -14.82 13.71
CA LEU A 65 -8.48 -13.77 12.68
C LEU A 65 -7.09 -13.37 12.15
N ASN A 66 -6.16 -14.33 12.18
CA ASN A 66 -4.75 -14.06 11.90
C ASN A 66 -4.52 -13.71 10.42
N SER A 67 -5.28 -14.29 9.49
CA SER A 67 -5.14 -14.06 8.06
C SER A 67 -5.38 -12.60 7.66
N GLU A 68 -6.49 -12.01 8.10
CA GLU A 68 -6.88 -10.64 7.76
C GLU A 68 -5.94 -9.64 8.43
N LEU A 69 -5.57 -9.90 9.70
CA LEU A 69 -4.59 -9.08 10.41
C LEU A 69 -3.21 -9.11 9.74
N VAL A 70 -2.78 -10.28 9.24
CA VAL A 70 -1.53 -10.42 8.47
C VAL A 70 -1.63 -9.68 7.14
N ALA A 71 -2.76 -9.77 6.43
CA ALA A 71 -2.98 -9.04 5.18
C ALA A 71 -2.87 -7.52 5.39
N ILE A 72 -3.55 -6.97 6.39
CA ILE A 72 -3.50 -5.53 6.71
C ILE A 72 -2.08 -5.09 7.08
N ARG A 73 -1.36 -5.89 7.88
CA ARG A 73 0.05 -5.62 8.22
C ARG A 73 0.95 -5.65 6.99
N ASN A 74 0.72 -6.59 6.07
CA ASN A 74 1.47 -6.67 4.82
C ASN A 74 1.22 -5.45 3.93
N ILE A 75 -0.05 -5.05 3.75
CA ILE A 75 -0.42 -3.88 2.93
C ILE A 75 0.21 -2.61 3.50
N THR A 76 0.04 -2.36 4.80
CA THR A 76 0.62 -1.17 5.45
C THR A 76 2.15 -1.15 5.39
N ARG A 77 2.81 -2.30 5.53
CA ARG A 77 4.27 -2.43 5.34
C ARG A 77 4.68 -2.11 3.90
N CYS A 78 3.96 -2.63 2.91
CA CYS A 78 4.22 -2.35 1.50
C CYS A 78 4.05 -0.85 1.19
N ASN A 79 2.99 -0.22 1.71
CA ASN A 79 2.77 1.22 1.56
C ASN A 79 3.92 2.04 2.18
N ALA A 80 4.37 1.68 3.38
CA ALA A 80 5.52 2.34 4.01
C ALA A 80 6.82 2.18 3.20
N SER A 81 7.01 1.00 2.59
CA SER A 81 8.13 0.75 1.69
C SER A 81 8.06 1.63 0.44
N LEU A 82 6.87 1.77 -0.17
CA LEU A 82 6.66 2.66 -1.32
C LEU A 82 6.98 4.11 -0.97
N VAL A 83 6.52 4.61 0.18
CA VAL A 83 6.85 5.98 0.63
C VAL A 83 8.36 6.16 0.78
N THR A 84 9.04 5.19 1.37
CA THR A 84 10.50 5.24 1.55
C THR A 84 11.23 5.25 0.20
N ARG A 85 10.80 4.41 -0.74
CA ARG A 85 11.34 4.36 -2.11
C ARG A 85 11.08 5.66 -2.88
N ALA A 86 9.89 6.23 -2.75
CA ALA A 86 9.57 7.51 -3.35
C ALA A 86 10.49 8.62 -2.82
N ALA A 87 10.75 8.67 -1.51
CA ALA A 87 11.69 9.62 -0.94
C ALA A 87 13.12 9.41 -1.45
N ARG A 88 13.57 8.16 -1.64
CA ARG A 88 14.89 7.87 -2.24
C ARG A 88 15.01 8.42 -3.66
N PHE A 89 13.98 8.25 -4.49
CA PHE A 89 13.95 8.86 -5.83
C PHE A 89 14.07 10.38 -5.78
N VAL A 90 13.32 11.02 -4.88
CA VAL A 90 13.36 12.49 -4.68
C VAL A 90 14.78 12.95 -4.29
N MET A 91 15.50 12.13 -3.52
CA MET A 91 16.88 12.37 -3.11
C MET A 91 17.94 11.95 -4.15
N GLY A 92 17.54 11.46 -5.33
CA GLY A 92 18.45 11.17 -6.44
C GLY A 92 18.70 9.69 -6.75
N ASP A 93 18.08 8.75 -6.02
CA ASP A 93 18.16 7.32 -6.33
C ASP A 93 17.12 6.96 -7.39
N HIS A 94 17.51 7.15 -8.66
CA HIS A 94 16.65 7.03 -9.83
C HIS A 94 16.41 5.58 -10.32
N ASP A 95 16.46 4.60 -9.42
CA ASP A 95 16.06 3.23 -9.75
C ASP A 95 14.58 3.17 -10.23
N PRO A 96 14.24 2.32 -11.22
CA PRO A 96 12.88 2.21 -11.76
C PRO A 96 11.80 1.89 -10.74
N TYR A 97 12.13 1.09 -9.72
CA TYR A 97 11.17 0.77 -8.67
C TYR A 97 10.93 1.97 -7.74
N ASN A 98 11.93 2.82 -7.55
CA ASN A 98 11.77 4.07 -6.81
C ASN A 98 10.98 5.10 -7.61
N ALA A 99 11.26 5.20 -8.92
CA ALA A 99 10.46 6.01 -9.85
C ALA A 99 8.99 5.60 -9.80
N ARG A 100 8.71 4.29 -9.93
CA ARG A 100 7.34 3.74 -9.83
C ARG A 100 6.71 4.02 -8.46
N ALA A 101 7.48 4.07 -7.39
CA ALA A 101 6.95 4.41 -6.07
C ALA A 101 6.50 5.88 -6.00
N VAL A 102 7.29 6.83 -6.53
CA VAL A 102 6.87 8.24 -6.65
C VAL A 102 5.55 8.38 -7.38
N GLU A 103 5.33 7.56 -8.42
CA GLU A 103 4.09 7.56 -9.18
C GLU A 103 2.85 7.27 -8.33
N LEU A 104 2.99 6.34 -7.39
CA LEU A 104 1.90 5.83 -6.57
C LEU A 104 1.67 6.69 -5.31
N VAL A 105 2.73 7.27 -4.73
CA VAL A 105 2.66 7.87 -3.39
C VAL A 105 3.24 9.28 -3.26
N SER A 106 3.57 9.97 -4.35
CA SER A 106 4.12 11.34 -4.31
C SER A 106 3.26 12.36 -3.56
N GLY A 107 1.93 12.23 -3.62
CA GLY A 107 1.00 13.09 -2.85
C GLY A 107 0.92 12.75 -1.36
N HIS A 108 1.70 11.79 -0.86
CA HIS A 108 1.69 11.40 0.54
C HIS A 108 2.61 12.31 1.37
N GLU A 109 2.05 12.98 2.39
CA GLU A 109 2.76 13.84 3.35
C GLU A 109 4.02 13.22 3.97
N ARG A 110 4.05 11.89 4.09
CA ARG A 110 5.15 11.14 4.67
C ARG A 110 6.39 11.17 3.78
N VAL A 111 6.25 11.33 2.46
CA VAL A 111 7.38 11.49 1.53
C VAL A 111 8.16 12.75 1.91
N LEU A 112 7.46 13.88 2.07
CA LEU A 112 8.05 15.16 2.46
C LEU A 112 8.77 15.07 3.82
N SER A 113 8.15 14.42 4.81
CA SER A 113 8.76 14.22 6.13
C SER A 113 10.05 13.40 6.06
N ILE A 114 10.08 12.33 5.26
CA ILE A 114 11.28 11.50 5.09
C ILE A 114 12.38 12.27 4.35
N VAL A 115 12.02 13.04 3.31
CA VAL A 115 12.98 13.87 2.56
C VAL A 115 13.62 14.91 3.47
N GLN A 116 12.82 15.68 4.23
CA GLN A 116 13.35 16.65 5.21
C GLN A 116 14.34 16.00 6.16
N LYS A 117 13.92 14.88 6.79
CA LYS A 117 14.73 14.20 7.79
C LYS A 117 16.04 13.66 7.20
N ASN A 118 15.98 13.00 6.06
CA ASN A 118 17.13 12.27 5.51
C ASN A 118 18.08 13.16 4.72
N ALA A 119 17.58 14.21 4.06
CA ALA A 119 18.40 15.18 3.36
C ALA A 119 18.88 16.32 4.29
N GLY A 120 18.33 16.43 5.50
CA GLY A 120 18.70 17.50 6.44
C GLY A 120 18.25 18.89 5.99
N VAL A 121 17.15 18.96 5.24
CA VAL A 121 16.63 20.19 4.62
C VAL A 121 15.33 20.63 5.28
N ASP A 122 14.98 21.91 5.11
CA ASP A 122 13.71 22.44 5.60
C ASP A 122 12.50 21.96 4.77
N ALA A 123 11.29 22.24 5.27
CA ALA A 123 10.05 21.82 4.61
C ALA A 123 9.85 22.43 3.22
N ARG A 124 10.32 23.66 3.00
CA ARG A 124 10.18 24.35 1.72
C ARG A 124 11.11 23.74 0.68
N GLU A 125 12.36 23.51 1.05
CA GLU A 125 13.34 22.84 0.20
C GLU A 125 12.91 21.41 -0.13
N ALA A 126 12.44 20.64 0.86
CA ALA A 126 11.89 19.31 0.61
C ALA A 126 10.68 19.33 -0.34
N ALA A 127 9.78 20.31 -0.19
CA ALA A 127 8.66 20.48 -1.11
C ALA A 127 9.14 20.78 -2.53
N THR A 128 10.16 21.63 -2.69
CA THR A 128 10.79 21.90 -3.98
C THR A 128 11.43 20.64 -4.57
N MET A 129 12.11 19.82 -3.77
CA MET A 129 12.69 18.55 -4.22
C MET A 129 11.61 17.58 -4.71
N VAL A 130 10.53 17.41 -3.95
CA VAL A 130 9.38 16.57 -4.35
C VAL A 130 8.75 17.11 -5.63
N SER A 131 8.55 18.42 -5.72
CA SER A 131 7.97 19.07 -6.90
C SER A 131 8.86 18.92 -8.12
N ARG A 132 10.18 19.02 -7.96
CA ARG A 132 11.15 18.74 -9.03
C ARG A 132 11.08 17.29 -9.46
N ALA A 133 11.06 16.35 -8.53
CA ALA A 133 10.93 14.91 -8.83
C ALA A 133 9.60 14.56 -9.51
N LEU A 134 8.52 15.31 -9.22
CA LEU A 134 7.25 15.21 -9.94
C LEU A 134 7.28 15.93 -11.29
N GLY A 135 8.00 17.03 -11.41
CA GLY A 135 8.30 17.69 -12.69
C GLY A 135 9.10 16.78 -13.62
N LEU A 136 10.01 15.98 -13.05
CA LEU A 136 10.69 14.86 -13.74
C LEU A 136 9.72 13.74 -14.18
N ARG A 137 8.50 13.72 -13.64
CA ARG A 137 7.39 12.87 -14.10
C ARG A 137 6.57 13.55 -15.20
N CYS A 138 6.48 14.88 -15.13
CA CYS A 138 5.90 15.75 -16.16
C CYS A 138 6.90 16.10 -17.28
N LEU A 139 7.93 15.28 -17.50
CA LEU A 139 8.83 15.45 -18.64
C LEU A 139 8.04 15.13 -19.90
N THR A 140 7.37 16.19 -20.39
CA THR A 140 6.82 16.33 -21.73
C THR A 140 7.91 16.21 -22.80
N GLY A 141 9.19 16.12 -22.41
CA GLY A 141 10.33 15.92 -23.29
C GLY A 141 11.14 14.68 -22.94
N LEU A 142 11.28 13.82 -23.95
CA LEU A 142 12.15 12.64 -24.00
C LEU A 142 13.59 12.91 -23.52
N GLU A 143 14.11 14.12 -23.75
CA GLU A 143 15.49 14.52 -23.42
C GLU A 143 15.80 14.43 -21.93
N GLU A 144 14.88 14.88 -21.08
CA GLU A 144 15.17 14.95 -19.65
C GLU A 144 14.96 13.59 -18.98
N TYR A 145 14.08 12.76 -19.54
CA TYR A 145 13.96 11.36 -19.18
C TYR A 145 15.27 10.61 -19.49
N MET A 146 15.86 10.85 -20.66
CA MET A 146 17.16 10.28 -21.03
C MET A 146 18.29 10.78 -20.13
N ARG A 147 18.24 12.04 -19.71
CA ARG A 147 19.22 12.61 -18.78
C ARG A 147 19.18 11.90 -17.42
N LEU A 148 17.98 11.64 -16.90
CA LEU A 148 17.80 10.91 -15.64
C LEU A 148 18.15 9.43 -15.76
N ALA A 149 17.82 8.80 -16.88
CA ALA A 149 18.16 7.42 -17.15
C ALA A 149 19.67 7.21 -17.38
N GLY A 150 20.47 8.29 -17.35
CA GLY A 150 21.92 8.23 -17.59
C GLY A 150 22.30 7.98 -19.05
N VAL A 151 21.33 8.09 -19.96
CA VAL A 151 21.48 7.87 -21.41
C VAL A 151 22.20 9.04 -22.06
N VAL A 152 21.89 10.27 -21.64
CA VAL A 152 22.55 11.49 -22.13
C VAL A 152 23.05 12.37 -20.98
N LYS A 153 24.20 13.00 -21.19
CA LYS A 153 24.81 13.91 -20.20
C LYS A 153 24.11 15.27 -20.11
N ARG A 154 23.58 15.79 -21.23
CA ARG A 154 22.92 17.12 -21.30
C ARG A 154 21.58 17.09 -22.04
N ARG A 155 21.57 16.77 -23.34
CA ARG A 155 20.35 16.69 -24.17
C ARG A 155 20.57 15.82 -25.39
N VAL A 156 19.49 15.26 -25.94
CA VAL A 156 19.47 14.71 -27.31
C VAL A 156 19.10 15.85 -28.24
N GLN A 157 19.75 15.96 -29.40
CA GLN A 157 19.40 16.95 -30.41
C GLN A 157 19.25 16.21 -31.73
N CYS A 158 18.04 16.18 -32.30
CA CYS A 158 17.84 15.59 -33.62
C CYS A 158 18.59 16.41 -34.67
N ILE A 159 19.37 15.72 -35.50
CA ILE A 159 20.00 16.30 -36.69
C ILE A 159 18.98 16.16 -37.82
N GLY A 160 17.93 16.98 -37.81
CA GLY A 160 16.86 16.91 -38.80
C GLY A 160 16.10 18.23 -38.92
N GLY A 161 15.74 18.62 -40.15
CA GLY A 161 14.99 19.84 -40.44
C GLY A 161 13.62 19.87 -39.77
N ARG A 162 12.98 21.06 -39.75
CA ARG A 162 11.73 21.41 -39.01
C ARG A 162 10.55 20.43 -39.12
N GLU A 163 10.58 19.46 -40.04
CA GLU A 163 9.50 18.52 -40.33
C GLU A 163 9.86 17.05 -40.11
N SER A 164 11.08 16.73 -39.66
CA SER A 164 11.40 15.33 -39.33
C SER A 164 10.82 14.95 -37.96
N PRO A 165 10.12 13.80 -37.86
CA PRO A 165 9.76 13.26 -36.55
C PRO A 165 11.02 13.06 -35.71
N VAL A 166 10.94 13.37 -34.41
CA VAL A 166 12.02 13.14 -33.45
C VAL A 166 12.26 11.63 -33.36
N GLN A 167 13.19 11.11 -34.14
CA GLN A 167 13.63 9.72 -34.08
C GLN A 167 14.87 9.62 -33.18
N LEU A 168 14.85 8.64 -32.28
CA LEU A 168 15.99 8.22 -31.49
C LEU A 168 16.77 7.17 -32.26
N ASP A 169 17.46 7.59 -33.29
CA ASP A 169 18.38 6.71 -33.98
C ASP A 169 19.73 6.70 -33.25
N GLU A 170 20.43 5.57 -33.35
CA GLU A 170 21.81 5.39 -32.86
C GLU A 170 22.01 5.39 -31.32
N LEU A 171 20.98 5.05 -30.53
CA LEU A 171 21.21 4.71 -29.13
C LEU A 171 22.04 3.44 -29.02
N SER A 172 23.14 3.50 -28.25
CA SER A 172 23.92 2.30 -27.93
C SER A 172 23.05 1.27 -27.19
N TYR A 173 23.46 0.00 -27.25
CA TYR A 173 22.77 -1.09 -26.55
C TYR A 173 22.62 -0.82 -25.04
N ASP A 174 23.64 -0.23 -24.40
CA ASP A 174 23.61 0.12 -22.98
C ASP A 174 22.60 1.23 -22.67
N CYS A 175 22.51 2.22 -23.56
CA CYS A 175 21.49 3.28 -23.50
C CYS A 175 20.08 2.69 -23.63
N TRP A 176 19.88 1.74 -24.55
CA TRP A 176 18.63 1.00 -24.70
C TRP A 176 18.25 0.21 -23.45
N ILE A 177 19.21 -0.46 -22.81
CA ILE A 177 18.98 -1.16 -21.54
C ILE A 177 18.51 -0.18 -20.47
N HIS A 178 19.09 1.01 -20.39
CA HIS A 178 18.73 2.01 -19.40
C HIS A 178 17.31 2.57 -19.64
N ILE A 179 16.96 2.88 -20.87
CA ILE A 179 15.61 3.34 -21.24
C ILE A 179 14.57 2.25 -20.93
N ARG A 180 14.84 1.01 -21.35
CA ARG A 180 13.91 -0.12 -21.20
C ARG A 180 13.49 -0.34 -19.74
N LYS A 181 14.36 -0.04 -18.78
CA LYS A 181 14.08 -0.15 -17.35
C LYS A 181 12.92 0.74 -16.88
N PHE A 182 12.62 1.83 -17.59
CA PHE A 182 11.55 2.77 -17.21
C PHE A 182 10.38 2.79 -18.21
N LEU A 183 10.46 2.07 -19.33
CA LEU A 183 9.34 1.88 -20.24
C LEU A 183 8.41 0.80 -19.68
N THR A 184 7.11 1.08 -19.66
CA THR A 184 6.09 0.04 -19.42
C THR A 184 5.61 -0.50 -20.77
N VAL A 185 4.99 -1.68 -20.80
CA VAL A 185 4.39 -2.22 -22.05
C VAL A 185 3.40 -1.23 -22.68
N ALA A 186 2.68 -0.47 -21.86
CA ALA A 186 1.77 0.59 -22.31
C ALA A 186 2.49 1.77 -23.00
N HIS A 187 3.79 1.98 -22.74
CA HIS A 187 4.61 2.99 -23.42
C HIS A 187 5.17 2.50 -24.76
N VAL A 188 5.17 1.19 -25.02
CA VAL A 188 5.69 0.58 -26.27
C VAL A 188 4.58 0.42 -27.32
N VAL A 189 3.31 0.31 -26.90
CA VAL A 189 2.18 0.12 -27.82
C VAL A 189 1.61 1.46 -28.28
N ARG A 190 2.32 2.14 -29.19
CA ARG A 190 1.79 3.07 -30.23
C ARG A 190 2.88 3.29 -31.29
N ALA A 191 3.19 2.26 -32.06
CA ALA A 191 4.00 2.39 -33.27
C ALA A 191 3.30 1.84 -34.53
N ASP A 192 2.22 1.05 -34.38
CA ASP A 192 1.59 0.35 -35.51
C ASP A 192 0.17 0.85 -35.85
N CYS A 193 -0.04 2.17 -35.80
CA CYS A 193 -1.23 2.81 -36.38
C CYS A 193 -0.83 4.08 -37.14
N LEU A 194 -0.11 3.88 -38.24
CA LEU A 194 -0.06 4.79 -39.39
C LEU A 194 -0.34 3.96 -40.64
#